data_AF-A0A1F2U973-F1
#
_entry.id   AF-A0A1F2U973-F1
#
_cell.length_a   1.000
_cell.length_b   1.000
_cell.length_c   1.000
_cell.angle_alpha   90.00
_cell.angle_beta   90.00
_cell.angle_gamma   90.00
#
_symmetry.space_group_name_H-M   'P 1'
#
loop_
_entity.id
_entity.type
_entity.pdbx_description
1 polymer ?
#
loop_
_entity_poly.entity_id
_entity_poly.type
_entity_poly.pdbx_seq_one_letter_code
_entity_poly.pdbx_strand_id
1 'polypeptide(L)'
;MGSKIFNGTKRDWWMYVPAQYRAEHPAAVMLFQDGNGPRTWAPTVFDNLIAKKDMLVTVGVFIEPGGTKTSRDNRSFEYDTLSDQYTRFLLEKFFPRWKKTVKLRHDAASRAIARSGSRLSPNSSRCPFCSPV
;
A
#
# COMPACT_ATOMS: atom_id res chain seq x y z
N MET A 1 6.53 -9.51 12.78
CA MET A 1 5.78 -8.91 13.90
C MET A 1 4.43 -9.61 13.99
N GLY A 2 4.12 -10.24 15.12
CA GLY A 2 2.82 -10.89 15.32
C GLY A 2 1.70 -9.86 15.39
N SER A 3 0.65 -10.07 14.61
CA SER A 3 -0.57 -9.25 14.64
C SER A 3 -1.60 -9.94 15.54
N LYS A 4 -2.36 -9.21 16.37
CA LYS A 4 -3.52 -9.83 17.07
C LYS A 4 -4.58 -10.33 16.08
N ILE A 5 -4.64 -9.71 14.89
CA ILE A 5 -5.55 -10.05 13.79
C ILE A 5 -5.00 -11.26 13.01
N PHE A 6 -3.69 -11.28 12.73
CA PHE A 6 -3.01 -12.39 12.07
C PHE A 6 -1.91 -12.93 12.99
N ASN A 7 -2.31 -13.72 13.98
CA ASN A 7 -1.41 -14.18 15.04
C ASN A 7 -0.36 -15.16 14.49
N GLY A 8 0.89 -15.02 14.94
CA GLY A 8 2.01 -15.87 14.49
C GLY A 8 2.54 -15.60 13.07
N THR A 9 1.98 -14.63 12.34
CA THR A 9 2.44 -14.33 10.97
C THR A 9 3.67 -13.42 10.95
N LYS A 10 4.64 -13.76 10.11
CA LYS A 10 5.71 -12.84 9.68
C LYS A 10 5.48 -12.48 8.21
N ARG A 11 5.82 -11.24 7.86
CA ARG A 11 5.71 -10.71 6.51
C ARG A 11 6.76 -9.65 6.30
N ASP A 12 7.31 -9.63 5.10
CA ASP A 12 8.24 -8.61 4.68
C ASP A 12 7.49 -7.45 4.03
N TRP A 13 8.01 -6.25 4.22
CA TRP A 13 7.45 -5.05 3.62
C TRP A 13 8.57 -4.06 3.34
N TRP A 14 8.32 -3.19 2.37
CA TRP A 14 9.22 -2.13 1.97
C TRP A 14 8.44 -0.84 1.80
N MET A 15 9.13 0.28 1.97
CA MET A 15 8.60 1.60 1.69
C MET A 15 9.61 2.36 0.85
N TYR A 16 9.12 2.86 -0.28
CA TYR A 16 9.83 3.73 -1.18
C TYR A 16 9.37 5.16 -0.92
N VAL A 17 10.33 6.03 -0.62
CA VAL A 17 10.11 7.46 -0.46
C VAL A 17 10.83 8.17 -1.61
N PRO A 18 10.11 8.91 -2.48
CA PRO A 18 10.73 9.61 -3.60
C PRO A 18 11.66 10.74 -3.10
N ALA A 19 12.72 11.04 -3.84
CA ALA A 19 13.72 12.05 -3.46
C ALA A 19 13.15 13.48 -3.34
N GLN A 20 12.06 13.74 -4.07
CA GLN A 20 11.31 14.99 -4.13
C GLN A 20 10.39 15.16 -2.91
N TYR A 21 10.31 14.17 -2.01
CA TYR A 21 9.52 14.28 -0.79
C TYR A 21 10.05 15.40 0.12
N ARG A 22 9.09 16.15 0.67
CA ARG A 22 9.29 17.32 1.54
C ARG A 22 8.21 17.28 2.61
N ALA A 23 8.57 17.45 3.87
CA ALA A 23 7.62 17.33 5.00
C ALA A 23 6.61 18.49 5.04
N GLU A 24 6.85 19.53 4.26
CA GLU A 24 5.96 20.66 4.03
C GLU A 24 4.78 20.28 3.12
N HIS A 25 5.00 19.30 2.23
CA HIS A 25 4.02 18.83 1.26
C HIS A 25 3.70 17.33 1.49
N PRO A 26 2.59 17.02 2.18
CA PRO A 26 2.24 15.64 2.47
C PRO A 26 2.13 14.81 1.19
N ALA A 27 2.69 13.60 1.21
CA ALA A 27 2.71 12.70 0.05
C ALA A 27 1.42 11.89 -0.08
N ALA A 28 1.07 11.53 -1.32
CA ALA A 28 0.10 10.48 -1.58
C ALA A 28 0.70 9.10 -1.22
N VAL A 29 -0.14 8.08 -1.03
CA VAL A 29 0.31 6.71 -0.73
C VAL A 29 -0.29 5.72 -1.71
N MET A 30 0.57 4.86 -2.25
CA MET A 30 0.15 3.72 -3.07
C MET A 30 0.65 2.42 -2.44
N LEU A 31 -0.28 1.57 -2.06
CA LEU A 31 -0.02 0.28 -1.44
C LEU A 31 -0.07 -0.84 -2.48
N PHE A 32 0.99 -1.63 -2.58
CA PHE A 32 1.07 -2.82 -3.41
C PHE A 32 0.98 -4.09 -2.56
N GLN A 33 -0.05 -4.88 -2.81
CA GLN A 33 -0.14 -6.27 -2.38
C GLN A 33 0.74 -7.14 -3.28
N ASP A 34 1.37 -8.15 -2.69
CA ASP A 34 2.42 -8.98 -3.34
C ASP A 34 3.65 -8.13 -3.73
N GLY A 35 4.11 -7.32 -2.77
CA GLY A 35 5.09 -6.26 -2.98
C GLY A 35 6.44 -6.65 -3.57
N ASN A 36 6.87 -7.92 -3.51
CA ASN A 36 8.17 -8.36 -4.01
C ASN A 36 8.31 -8.19 -5.53
N GLY A 37 7.21 -8.35 -6.27
CA GLY A 37 7.18 -8.08 -7.71
C GLY A 37 7.21 -6.57 -8.01
N PRO A 38 6.18 -5.80 -7.61
CA PRO A 38 6.07 -4.37 -7.89
C PRO A 38 7.23 -3.52 -7.39
N ARG A 39 7.92 -3.93 -6.32
CA ARG A 39 9.08 -3.20 -5.78
C ARG A 39 10.21 -3.02 -6.79
N THR A 40 10.35 -3.91 -7.79
CA THR A 40 11.46 -3.84 -8.75
C THR A 40 11.28 -2.79 -9.83
N TRP A 41 10.03 -2.42 -10.15
CA TRP A 41 9.72 -1.48 -11.25
C TRP A 41 8.93 -0.25 -10.81
N ALA A 42 8.08 -0.36 -9.78
CA ALA A 42 7.22 0.74 -9.36
C ALA A 42 7.99 1.98 -8.87
N PRO A 43 9.11 1.86 -8.11
CA PRO A 43 9.93 3.02 -7.77
C PRO A 43 10.39 3.82 -8.99
N THR A 44 10.93 3.14 -10.01
CA THR A 44 11.39 3.77 -11.25
C THR A 44 10.24 4.45 -12.01
N VAL A 45 9.07 3.81 -12.07
CA VAL A 45 7.87 4.41 -12.67
C VAL A 45 7.44 5.65 -11.89
N PHE A 46 7.46 5.60 -10.56
CA PHE A 46 7.12 6.74 -9.71
C PHE A 46 8.09 7.90 -9.91
N ASP A 47 9.39 7.66 -9.91
CA ASP A 47 10.40 8.68 -10.18
C ASP A 47 10.16 9.37 -11.54
N ASN A 48 9.92 8.58 -12.58
CA ASN A 48 9.66 9.11 -13.92
C ASN A 48 8.39 9.97 -13.98
N LEU A 49 7.30 9.54 -13.37
CA LEU A 49 6.03 10.28 -13.38
C LEU A 49 6.06 11.52 -12.47
N ILE A 50 6.73 11.43 -11.31
CA ILE A 50 6.93 12.56 -10.41
C ILE A 50 7.84 13.61 -11.07
N ALA A 51 8.90 13.18 -11.76
CA ALA A 51 9.78 14.08 -12.49
C ALA A 51 9.04 14.82 -13.62
N LYS A 52 8.12 14.13 -14.30
CA LYS A 52 7.24 14.73 -15.33
C LYS A 52 6.10 15.58 -14.76
N LYS A 53 5.86 15.54 -13.45
CA LYS A 53 4.72 16.17 -12.75
C LYS A 53 3.35 15.59 -13.15
N ASP A 54 3.33 14.44 -13.81
CA ASP A 54 2.10 13.71 -14.16
C ASP A 54 1.51 12.99 -12.94
N MET A 55 2.32 12.78 -11.90
CA MET A 55 1.91 12.18 -10.64
C MET A 55 2.38 13.05 -9.47
N LEU A 56 1.53 13.21 -8.47
CA LEU A 56 1.92 13.82 -7.19
C LEU A 56 3.03 13.00 -6.54
N VAL A 57 3.80 13.64 -5.66
CA VAL A 57 4.80 12.96 -4.82
C VAL A 57 4.10 11.83 -4.04
N THR A 58 4.39 10.59 -4.43
CA THR A 58 3.68 9.40 -3.95
C THR A 58 4.67 8.44 -3.32
N VAL A 59 4.38 8.03 -2.09
CA VAL A 59 5.12 7.01 -1.35
C VAL A 59 4.58 5.63 -1.74
N GLY A 60 5.48 4.75 -2.18
CA GLY A 60 5.15 3.37 -2.50
C GLY A 60 5.32 2.48 -1.27
N VAL A 61 4.27 1.77 -0.86
CA VAL A 61 4.39 0.74 0.18
C VAL A 61 4.18 -0.61 -0.46
N PHE A 62 5.08 -1.55 -0.22
CA PHE A 62 5.06 -2.88 -0.79
C PHE A 62 4.94 -3.89 0.36
N ILE A 63 3.89 -4.69 0.38
CA ILE A 63 3.65 -5.67 1.45
C ILE A 63 3.54 -7.06 0.82
N GLU A 64 4.38 -7.99 1.27
CA GLU A 64 4.17 -9.42 0.99
C GLU A 64 3.08 -9.99 1.91
N PRO A 65 2.29 -10.96 1.43
CA PRO A 65 1.36 -11.69 2.29
C PRO A 65 2.10 -12.35 3.46
N GLY A 66 1.41 -12.48 4.59
CA GLY A 66 1.94 -13.20 5.73
C GLY A 66 2.00 -14.71 5.53
N GLY A 67 2.87 -15.35 6.31
CA GLY A 67 2.96 -16.81 6.40
C GLY A 67 3.22 -17.25 7.83
N THR A 68 2.65 -18.40 8.22
CA THR A 68 2.95 -19.08 9.50
C THR A 68 3.99 -20.20 9.32
N LYS A 69 4.01 -20.88 8.17
CA LYS A 69 4.96 -21.97 7.85
C LYS A 69 5.80 -21.69 6.60
N THR A 70 5.22 -21.20 5.51
CA THR A 70 5.92 -20.69 4.33
C THR A 70 5.48 -19.27 3.98
N SER A 71 6.31 -18.51 3.26
CA SER A 71 6.17 -17.04 3.08
C SER A 71 4.93 -16.56 2.31
N ARG A 72 3.96 -17.43 1.98
CA ARG A 72 2.74 -17.04 1.21
C ARG A 72 1.47 -17.81 1.60
N ASP A 73 1.51 -18.66 2.63
CA ASP A 73 0.38 -19.55 2.96
C ASP A 73 -0.91 -18.80 3.32
N ASN A 74 -0.81 -17.59 3.87
CA ASN A 74 -2.00 -16.80 4.19
C ASN A 74 -2.43 -15.84 3.07
N ARG A 75 -1.86 -15.90 1.86
CA ARG A 75 -2.22 -14.98 0.76
C ARG A 75 -3.71 -15.00 0.44
N SER A 76 -4.30 -16.20 0.32
CA SER A 76 -5.73 -16.34 0.03
C SER A 76 -6.58 -15.88 1.22
N PHE A 77 -6.13 -16.12 2.46
CA PHE A 77 -6.85 -15.69 3.66
C PHE A 77 -6.78 -14.18 3.88
N GLU A 78 -5.64 -13.54 3.62
CA GLU A 78 -5.41 -12.11 3.80
C GLU A 78 -6.02 -11.26 2.66
N TYR A 79 -6.08 -11.77 1.42
CA TYR A 79 -6.52 -10.98 0.26
C TYR A 79 -7.85 -11.41 -0.37
N ASP A 80 -8.22 -12.69 -0.31
CA ASP A 80 -9.43 -13.19 -0.96
C ASP A 80 -10.60 -13.41 0.03
N THR A 81 -10.34 -13.35 1.34
CA THR A 81 -11.42 -13.29 2.34
C THR A 81 -12.08 -11.91 2.27
N LEU A 82 -13.39 -11.87 2.01
CA LEU A 82 -14.22 -10.68 2.13
C LEU A 82 -14.39 -10.32 3.63
N SER A 83 -13.32 -9.85 4.24
CA SER A 83 -13.27 -9.40 5.62
C SER A 83 -12.49 -8.11 5.72
N ASP A 84 -12.87 -7.26 6.65
CA ASP A 84 -12.18 -6.00 6.93
C ASP A 84 -10.93 -6.20 7.82
N GLN A 85 -10.60 -7.45 8.18
CA GLN A 85 -9.41 -7.82 8.94
C GLN A 85 -8.11 -7.29 8.31
N TYR A 86 -7.96 -7.39 6.99
CA TYR A 86 -6.77 -6.89 6.29
C TYR A 86 -6.69 -5.35 6.36
N THR A 87 -7.82 -4.68 6.13
CA THR A 87 -7.91 -3.21 6.22
C THR A 87 -7.62 -2.71 7.63
N ARG A 88 -8.21 -3.32 8.68
CA ARG A 88 -7.92 -2.99 10.08
C ARG A 88 -6.45 -3.23 10.41
N PHE A 89 -5.88 -4.34 9.94
CA PHE A 89 -4.48 -4.64 10.14
C PHE A 89 -3.56 -3.55 9.55
N LEU A 90 -3.84 -3.10 8.32
CA LEU A 90 -3.11 -1.97 7.72
C LEU A 90 -3.27 -0.69 8.55
N LEU A 91 -4.48 -0.35 8.94
CA LEU A 91 -4.79 0.89 9.68
C LEU A 91 -4.20 0.90 11.09
N GLU A 92 -4.20 -0.22 11.79
CA GLU A 92 -3.74 -0.32 13.18
C GLU A 92 -2.23 -0.55 13.32
N LYS A 93 -1.61 -1.27 12.38
CA LYS A 93 -0.19 -1.67 12.50
C LYS A 93 0.74 -0.91 11.60
N PHE A 94 0.33 -0.67 10.37
CA PHE A 94 1.20 -0.08 9.36
C PHE A 94 1.06 1.43 9.30
N PHE A 95 -0.16 1.93 9.27
CA PHE A 95 -0.44 3.36 9.19
C PHE A 95 0.21 4.20 10.31
N PRO A 96 0.23 3.78 11.59
CA PRO A 96 0.91 4.51 12.64
C PRO A 96 2.43 4.50 12.48
N ARG A 97 3.00 3.48 11.82
CA ARG A 97 4.45 3.42 11.54
C ARG A 97 4.81 4.31 10.37
N TRP A 98 4.02 4.27 9.28
CA TRP A 98 4.26 5.13 8.12
C TRP A 98 4.13 6.61 8.47
N LYS A 99 3.14 6.98 9.29
CA LYS A 99 2.97 8.35 9.79
C LYS A 99 4.17 8.87 10.61
N LYS A 100 4.98 7.99 11.20
CA LYS A 100 6.21 8.40 11.91
C LYS A 100 7.36 8.70 10.94
N THR A 101 7.35 8.13 9.74
CA THR A 101 8.43 8.29 8.76
C THR A 101 8.09 9.36 7.73
N VAL A 102 6.83 9.44 7.29
CA VAL A 102 6.36 10.36 6.25
C VAL A 102 5.03 10.99 6.63
N LYS A 103 4.84 12.26 6.29
CA LYS A 103 3.54 12.94 6.36
C LYS A 103 2.75 12.55 5.13
N LEU A 104 1.66 11.83 5.35
CA LEU A 104 0.75 11.38 4.31
C LEU A 104 -0.46 12.31 4.23
N ARG A 105 -0.99 12.47 3.03
CA ARG A 105 -2.26 13.17 2.81
C ARG A 105 -3.41 12.43 3.50
N HIS A 106 -4.36 13.22 3.99
CA HIS A 106 -5.53 12.71 4.70
C HIS A 106 -6.73 12.43 3.78
N ASP A 107 -6.74 12.98 2.57
CA ASP A 107 -7.82 12.78 1.61
C ASP A 107 -7.83 11.35 1.02
N ALA A 108 -9.02 10.87 0.66
CA ALA A 108 -9.22 9.55 0.10
C ALA A 108 -8.63 9.42 -1.31
N ALA A 109 -8.64 10.49 -2.10
CA ALA A 109 -8.09 10.51 -3.47
C ALA A 109 -6.57 10.27 -3.51
N SER A 110 -5.87 10.59 -2.42
CA SER A 110 -4.43 10.39 -2.27
C SER A 110 -4.05 9.02 -1.71
N ARG A 111 -4.98 8.05 -1.71
CA ARG A 111 -4.76 6.69 -1.23
C ARG A 111 -5.18 5.69 -2.29
N ALA A 112 -4.22 4.92 -2.79
CA ALA A 112 -4.45 3.86 -3.75
C ALA A 112 -3.97 2.51 -3.20
N ILE A 113 -4.64 1.43 -3.60
CA ILE A 113 -4.20 0.05 -3.37
C ILE A 113 -4.21 -0.71 -4.70
N ALA A 114 -3.13 -1.43 -4.97
CA ALA A 114 -2.95 -2.24 -6.16
C ALA A 114 -2.54 -3.66 -5.78
N ARG A 115 -2.99 -4.64 -6.57
CA ARG A 115 -2.60 -6.05 -6.44
C ARG A 115 -2.08 -6.56 -7.77
N SER A 116 -0.94 -7.23 -7.76
CA SER A 116 -0.43 -7.93 -8.93
C SER A 116 -0.92 -9.39 -8.91
N GLY A 117 -1.96 -9.70 -9.69
CA GLY A 117 -2.50 -11.05 -9.83
C GLY A 117 -3.63 -11.11 -10.84
N SER A 118 -3.89 -12.29 -11.43
CA SER A 118 -4.87 -12.55 -12.51
C SER A 118 -6.35 -12.32 -12.16
N ARG A 119 -6.63 -11.68 -11.02
CA ARG A 119 -7.99 -11.33 -10.60
C ARG A 119 -7.93 -9.97 -9.93
N LEU A 120 -8.25 -8.90 -10.66
CA LEU A 120 -8.66 -7.66 -10.00
C LEU A 120 -9.95 -7.98 -9.25
N SER A 121 -9.94 -7.82 -7.92
CA SER A 121 -11.20 -7.55 -7.23
C SER A 121 -11.68 -6.19 -7.74
N PRO A 122 -12.96 -6.00 -8.13
CA PRO A 122 -13.43 -4.77 -8.76
C PRO A 122 -13.32 -3.50 -7.88
N ASN A 123 -12.85 -3.62 -6.64
CA ASN A 123 -12.89 -2.54 -5.67
C ASN A 123 -11.78 -1.48 -5.80
N SER A 124 -10.99 -1.47 -6.87
CA SER A 124 -9.99 -0.41 -7.11
C SER A 124 -10.43 0.67 -8.10
N SER A 125 -11.71 0.73 -8.49
CA SER A 125 -12.19 1.74 -9.44
C SER A 125 -13.59 2.23 -9.12
N ARG A 126 -13.71 2.98 -8.01
CA ARG A 126 -14.60 4.14 -7.85
C ARG A 126 -14.43 4.69 -6.43
N CYS A 127 -13.76 5.84 -6.30
CA CYS A 127 -14.07 6.74 -5.20
C CYS A 127 -15.54 7.15 -5.37
N PRO A 128 -16.45 6.83 -4.44
CA PRO A 128 -17.87 7.19 -4.59
C PRO A 128 -18.15 8.68 -4.27
N PHE A 129 -17.10 9.50 -4.14
CA PHE A 129 -17.19 10.90 -3.70
C PHE A 129 -16.46 11.90 -4.63
N CYS A 130 -16.19 11.54 -5.89
CA CYS A 130 -15.81 12.52 -6.91
C CYS A 130 -17.06 12.92 -7.69
N SER A 131 -17.80 13.92 -7.20
CA SER A 131 -18.61 14.75 -8.09
C SER A 131 -17.68 15.67 -8.88
N PRO A 132 -17.90 15.86 -10.18
CA PRO A 132 -17.15 16.83 -10.96
C PRO A 132 -17.55 18.23 -10.50
N VAL A 133 -16.55 19.03 -10.11
CA VAL A 133 -16.61 20.49 -10.11
C VAL A 133 -15.43 20.99 -10.92
#